data_AF-A0A927NZ54-F1
#
_entry.id   AF-A0A927NZ54-F1
#
_cell.length_a   1.000
_cell.length_b   1.000
_cell.length_c   1.000
_cell.angle_alpha   90.00
_cell.angle_beta   90.00
_cell.angle_gamma   90.00
#
_symmetry.space_group_name_H-M   'P 1'
#
loop_
_entity.id
_entity.type
_entity.pdbx_description
1 polymer ?
#
loop_
_entity_poly.entity_id
_entity_poly.type
_entity_poly.pdbx_seq_one_letter_code
_entity_poly.pdbx_strand_id
1 'polypeptide(L)'
;FFAEIYIDELVVTEAHRRKGIGRKLIETVLEYYKDCGFRNMNCCTNEFQAPGFYEKCGFELEFVRRNKDNPKLSKYFYIKYLA
;
A
#
# COMPACT_ATOMS: atom_id res chain seq x y z
N PHE A 1 -17.49 2.94 11.18
CA PHE A 1 -16.85 2.52 9.92
C PHE A 1 -16.02 3.68 9.41
N PHE A 2 -14.76 3.44 9.06
CA PHE A 2 -13.91 4.47 8.47
C PHE A 2 -14.28 4.62 6.98
N ALA A 3 -14.36 5.85 6.48
CA ALA A 3 -14.72 6.13 5.08
C ALA A 3 -13.48 6.02 4.18
N GLU A 4 -12.88 4.83 4.14
CA GLU A 4 -11.62 4.55 3.46
C GLU A 4 -11.57 3.16 2.84
N ILE A 5 -10.66 2.98 1.88
CA ILE A 5 -10.27 1.67 1.38
C ILE A 5 -9.01 1.23 2.14
N TYR A 6 -8.99 0.05 2.73
CA TYR A 6 -7.81 -0.46 3.42
C TYR A 6 -7.24 -1.70 2.71
N ILE A 7 -5.95 -1.67 2.36
CA ILE A 7 -5.23 -2.85 1.89
C ILE A 7 -4.58 -3.52 3.10
N ASP A 8 -5.09 -4.69 3.47
CA ASP A 8 -4.53 -5.50 4.56
C ASP A 8 -3.27 -6.26 4.09
N GLU A 9 -3.42 -7.10 3.06
CA GLU A 9 -2.31 -7.81 2.45
C GLU A 9 -2.34 -7.72 0.91
N LEU A 10 -1.15 -7.53 0.32
CA LEU A 10 -0.94 -7.62 -1.13
C LEU A 10 0.34 -8.38 -1.39
N VAL A 11 0.21 -9.57 -1.98
CA VAL A 11 1.35 -10.46 -2.23
C VAL A 11 1.43 -10.80 -3.70
N VAL A 12 2.60 -10.57 -4.29
CA VAL A 12 2.99 -11.12 -5.60
C VAL A 12 4.14 -12.09 -5.37
N THR A 13 3.93 -13.34 -5.75
CA THR A 13 4.96 -14.39 -5.66
C THR A 13 6.18 -14.01 -6.49
N GLU A 14 7.37 -14.44 -6.04
CA GLU A 14 8.64 -13.96 -6.58
C GLU A 14 8.76 -14.14 -8.11
N ALA A 15 8.34 -15.29 -8.64
CA ALA A 15 8.32 -15.61 -10.07
C ALA A 15 7.44 -14.66 -10.93
N HIS A 16 6.57 -13.89 -10.29
CA HIS A 16 5.62 -12.98 -10.94
C HIS A 16 5.90 -11.49 -10.64
N ARG A 17 6.93 -11.18 -9.85
CA ARG A 17 7.31 -9.79 -9.55
C ARG A 17 7.87 -9.09 -10.80
N ARG A 18 7.91 -7.75 -10.76
CA ARG A 18 8.45 -6.88 -11.83
C ARG A 18 7.71 -6.96 -13.19
N LYS A 19 6.57 -7.65 -13.26
CA LYS A 19 5.69 -7.74 -14.44
C LYS A 19 4.48 -6.78 -14.39
N GLY A 20 4.50 -5.78 -13.50
CA GLY A 20 3.39 -4.83 -13.32
C GLY A 20 2.17 -5.37 -12.55
N ILE A 21 2.16 -6.64 -12.14
CA ILE A 21 1.01 -7.28 -11.49
C ILE A 21 0.56 -6.56 -10.21
N GLY A 22 1.49 -6.19 -9.33
CA GLY A 22 1.15 -5.48 -8.08
C GLY A 22 0.42 -4.16 -8.33
N ARG A 23 0.86 -3.38 -9.34
CA ARG A 23 0.19 -2.14 -9.75
C ARG A 23 -1.22 -2.43 -10.25
N LYS A 24 -1.37 -3.44 -11.11
CA LYS A 24 -2.68 -3.85 -11.65
C LYS A 24 -3.66 -4.26 -10.55
N LEU A 25 -3.19 -4.92 -9.50
CA LEU A 25 -4.02 -5.27 -8.33
C LEU A 25 -4.55 -4.00 -7.63
N ILE A 26 -3.68 -3.02 -7.36
CA ILE A 26 -4.09 -1.73 -6.75
C ILE A 26 -5.11 -1.00 -7.64
N GLU A 27 -4.82 -0.89 -8.95
CA GLU A 27 -5.71 -0.24 -9.91
C GLU A 27 -7.08 -0.93 -9.98
N THR A 28 -7.13 -2.26 -9.89
CA THR A 28 -8.39 -3.02 -9.86
C THR A 28 -9.24 -2.67 -8.65
N VAL A 29 -8.62 -2.52 -7.47
CA VAL A 29 -9.34 -2.13 -6.24
C VAL A 29 -9.85 -0.69 -6.35
N LEU A 30 -9.03 0.23 -6.87
CA LEU A 30 -9.44 1.63 -7.07
C LEU A 30 -10.63 1.74 -8.02
N GLU A 31 -10.59 1.00 -9.14
CA GLU A 31 -11.69 0.98 -10.11
C GLU A 31 -12.98 0.41 -9.50
N TYR A 32 -12.88 -0.65 -8.69
CA TYR A 32 -14.03 -1.25 -8.02
C TYR A 32 -14.75 -0.26 -7.08
N TYR A 33 -14.01 0.65 -6.45
CA TYR A 33 -14.53 1.58 -5.45
C TYR A 33 -14.69 3.02 -5.94
N LYS A 34 -14.46 3.31 -7.22
CA LYS A 34 -14.41 4.68 -7.77
C LYS A 34 -15.67 5.51 -7.49
N ASP A 35 -16.85 4.88 -7.50
CA ASP A 35 -18.15 5.55 -7.32
C ASP A 35 -18.73 5.38 -5.90
N CYS A 36 -17.94 4.84 -4.96
CA CYS A 36 -18.38 4.59 -3.59
C CYS A 36 -18.15 5.79 -2.64
N GLY A 37 -17.58 6.90 -3.13
CA GLY A 37 -17.38 8.13 -2.35
C GLY A 37 -16.22 8.08 -1.35
N PHE A 38 -15.35 7.08 -1.43
CA PHE A 38 -14.14 7.02 -0.60
C PHE A 38 -13.12 8.08 -1.04
N ARG A 39 -12.44 8.69 -0.07
CA ARG A 39 -11.50 9.80 -0.31
C ARG A 39 -10.03 9.39 -0.19
N ASN A 40 -9.77 8.21 0.34
CA ASN A 40 -8.41 7.72 0.53
C ASN A 40 -8.36 6.18 0.54
N MET A 41 -7.16 5.68 0.24
CA MET A 41 -6.76 4.29 0.37
C MET A 41 -5.52 4.20 1.26
N ASN A 42 -5.55 3.33 2.26
CA ASN A 42 -4.50 3.21 3.26
C ASN A 42 -3.89 1.81 3.27
N CYS A 43 -2.62 1.71 3.65
CA CYS A 43 -1.99 0.44 3.94
C CYS A 43 -0.83 0.61 4.91
N CYS A 44 -0.37 -0.52 5.45
CA CYS A 44 0.89 -0.55 6.17
C CYS A 44 1.73 -1.73 5.71
N THR A 45 3.05 -1.54 5.70
CA THR A 45 3.99 -2.56 5.22
C THR A 45 5.27 -2.54 6.05
N ASN A 46 5.98 -3.66 6.10
CA ASN A 46 7.27 -3.72 6.78
C ASN A 46 8.41 -3.35 5.82
N GLU A 47 9.53 -2.87 6.36
CA GLU A 47 10.77 -2.58 5.60
C GLU A 47 11.17 -3.73 4.66
N PHE A 48 11.06 -4.99 5.12
CA PHE A 48 11.42 -6.16 4.32
C PHE A 48 10.46 -6.46 3.15
N GLN A 49 9.30 -5.80 3.08
CA GLN A 49 8.23 -6.03 2.09
C GLN A 49 8.24 -5.00 0.95
N ALA A 50 9.37 -4.30 0.75
CA ALA A 50 9.58 -3.32 -0.32
C ALA A 50 8.68 -2.08 -0.23
N PRO A 51 8.86 -1.20 0.78
CA PRO A 51 8.04 0.01 0.98
C PRO A 51 7.93 0.91 -0.26
N GLY A 52 9.02 1.07 -1.01
CA GLY A 52 9.04 1.87 -2.25
C GLY A 52 8.14 1.37 -3.39
N PHE A 53 7.46 0.23 -3.24
CA PHE A 53 6.39 -0.20 -4.16
C PHE A 53 5.17 0.72 -4.08
N TYR A 54 4.73 1.10 -2.87
CA TYR A 54 3.51 1.88 -2.68
C TYR A 54 3.70 3.33 -3.15
N GLU A 55 4.88 3.92 -2.94
CA GLU A 55 5.26 5.23 -3.48
C GLU A 55 5.14 5.27 -5.01
N LYS A 56 5.56 4.19 -5.69
CA LYS A 56 5.42 4.07 -7.16
C LYS A 56 3.97 3.95 -7.61
N CYS A 57 3.07 3.57 -6.72
CA CYS A 57 1.62 3.54 -6.95
C CYS A 57 0.96 4.87 -6.56
N GLY A 58 1.74 5.88 -6.20
CA GLY A 58 1.28 7.22 -5.82
C GLY A 58 0.65 7.25 -4.43
N PHE A 59 1.13 6.42 -3.51
CA PHE A 59 0.91 6.60 -2.08
C PHE A 59 1.97 7.55 -1.51
N GLU A 60 1.61 8.25 -0.45
CA GLU A 60 2.43 9.14 0.35
C GLU A 60 2.76 8.44 1.67
N LEU A 61 4.02 8.53 2.11
CA LEU A 61 4.46 8.01 3.39
C LEU A 61 4.06 8.99 4.50
N GLU A 62 3.18 8.58 5.41
CA GLU A 62 2.74 9.42 6.52
C GLU A 62 3.63 9.24 7.76
N PHE A 63 3.98 7.99 8.05
CA PHE A 63 4.69 7.65 9.28
C PHE A 63 5.52 6.39 9.15
N VAL A 64 6.65 6.38 9.88
CA VAL A 64 7.49 5.18 10.05
C VAL A 64 7.58 4.85 11.53
N ARG A 65 7.01 3.71 11.92
CA ARG A 65 7.25 3.11 13.23
C ARG A 65 8.56 2.34 13.19
N ARG A 66 9.63 2.97 13.66
CA ARG A 66 10.95 2.35 13.73
C ARG A 66 11.00 1.28 14.81
N ASN A 67 11.45 0.10 14.44
CA ASN A 67 11.80 -0.94 15.40
C ASN A 67 13.24 -0.68 15.90
N LYS A 68 13.43 -0.62 17.21
CA LYS A 68 14.72 -0.25 17.83
C LYS A 68 15.75 -1.37 17.81
N ASP A 69 15.29 -2.62 17.78
CA ASP A 69 16.15 -3.81 17.87
C ASP A 69 16.47 -4.37 16.48
N ASN A 70 15.47 -4.40 15.59
CA ASN A 70 15.62 -4.89 14.23
C ASN A 70 15.01 -3.90 13.23
N PRO A 71 15.83 -3.03 12.59
CA PRO A 71 15.36 -2.05 11.62
C PRO A 71 14.54 -2.64 10.47
N LYS A 72 14.76 -3.91 10.09
CA LYS A 72 13.98 -4.59 9.05
C LYS A 72 12.53 -4.84 9.45
N LEU A 73 12.20 -4.79 10.74
CA LEU A 73 10.84 -4.89 11.25
C LEU A 73 10.20 -3.50 11.48
N SER A 74 10.80 -2.43 10.97
CA SER A 74 10.16 -1.11 10.96
C SER A 74 8.93 -1.14 10.05
N LYS A 75 7.85 -0.49 10.50
CA LYS A 75 6.57 -0.47 9.81
C LYS A 75 6.29 0.90 9.21
N TYR A 76 5.95 0.91 7.93
CA TYR A 76 5.63 2.07 7.12
C TYR A 76 4.12 2.19 6.99
N PHE A 77 3.60 3.41 7.12
CA PHE A 77 2.18 3.74 7.02
C PHE A 77 2.00 4.67 5.83
N TYR A 78 1.16 4.24 4.88
CA TYR A 78 0.98 4.89 3.60
C TYR A 78 -0.48 5.27 3.38
N ILE A 79 -0.69 6.44 2.79
CA ILE A 79 -2.00 6.94 2.34
C ILE A 79 -1.95 7.27 0.85
N LYS A 80 -3.05 7.05 0.14
CA LYS A 80 -3.28 7.56 -1.21
C LYS A 80 -4.60 8.31 -1.25
N TYR A 81 -4.55 9.61 -1.46
CA TYR A 81 -5.75 10.42 -1.67
C TYR A 81 -6.36 10.16 -3.05
N LEU A 82 -7.68 10.03 -3.09
CA LEU A 82 -8.47 9.80 -4.30
C LEU A 82 -9.11 11.14 -4.69
N ALA A 83 -8.91 11.57 -5.94
CA ALA A 83 -9.45 12.83 -6.45
C ALA A 83 -10.97 12.79 -6.56
#